data_AF-A0A158KWH1-F1
#
_entry.id   AF-A0A158KWH1-F1
#
_cell.length_a   1.000
_cell.length_b   1.000
_cell.length_c   1.000
_cell.angle_alpha   90.00
_cell.angle_beta   90.00
_cell.angle_gamma   90.00
#
_symmetry.space_group_name_H-M   'P 1'
#
loop_
_entity.id
_entity.type
_entity.pdbx_description
1 polymer ?
#
loop_
_entity_poly.entity_id
_entity_poly.type
_entity_poly.pdbx_seq_one_letter_code
_entity_poly.pdbx_strand_id
1 'polypeptide(L)'
;MFWEKKLTRWVEHVRAGADLPARLVLWDGQQHDFGKFAAPHVTLHVKSATALPYLLEPSLDNLGEAYVKGKIDIEGELTDIINATSSRRAP
;
A
#
# COMPACT_ATOMS: atom_id res chain seq x y z
N MET A 1 4.59 -0.85 19.47
CA MET A 1 5.88 -1.14 18.81
C MET A 1 6.28 0.05 17.92
N PHE A 2 7.53 0.12 17.44
CA PHE A 2 8.03 1.29 16.68
C PHE A 2 7.59 1.29 15.20
N TRP A 3 7.27 0.11 14.65
CA TRP A 3 6.91 -0.07 13.24
C TRP A 3 5.44 0.23 12.95
N GLU A 4 4.51 -0.11 13.85
CA GLU A 4 3.07 0.19 13.71
C GLU A 4 2.85 1.70 13.48
N LYS A 5 3.48 2.54 14.31
CA LYS A 5 3.39 4.02 14.21
C LYS A 5 3.93 4.55 12.89
N LYS A 6 5.00 3.95 12.37
CA LYS A 6 5.60 4.33 11.09
C LYS A 6 4.69 3.91 9.94
N LEU A 7 4.11 2.71 9.99
CA LEU A 7 3.15 2.23 9.00
C LEU A 7 1.91 3.12 8.95
N THR A 8 1.30 3.39 10.11
CA THR A 8 0.14 4.30 10.18
C THR A 8 0.46 5.66 9.60
N ARG A 9 1.64 6.22 9.92
CA ARG A 9 2.07 7.52 9.37
C ARG A 9 2.26 7.46 7.85
N TRP A 10 2.79 6.37 7.32
CA TRP A 10 2.93 6.17 5.88
C TRP A 10 1.56 6.05 5.19
N VAL A 11 0.64 5.24 5.73
CA VAL A 11 -0.74 5.13 5.22
C VAL A 11 -1.40 6.50 5.19
N GLU A 12 -1.30 7.26 6.28
CA GLU A 12 -1.84 8.62 6.37
C GLU A 12 -1.20 9.57 5.36
N HIS A 13 0.11 9.45 5.12
CA HIS A 13 0.81 10.27 4.13
C HIS A 13 0.38 9.95 2.69
N VAL A 14 0.28 8.66 2.34
CA VAL A 14 -0.22 8.22 1.03
C VAL A 14 -1.68 8.64 0.84
N ARG A 15 -2.50 8.46 1.88
CA ARG A 15 -3.90 8.90 1.90
C ARG A 15 -4.04 10.39 1.67
N ALA A 16 -3.26 11.21 2.37
CA ALA A 16 -3.28 12.66 2.23
C ALA A 16 -2.81 13.14 0.84
N GLY A 17 -1.94 12.38 0.17
CA GLY A 17 -1.40 12.72 -1.14
C GLY A 17 -2.23 12.22 -2.33
N ALA A 18 -2.93 11.09 -2.20
CA ALA A 18 -3.50 10.39 -3.35
C ALA A 18 -4.90 9.78 -3.16
N ASP A 19 -5.53 9.88 -1.97
CA ASP A 19 -6.83 9.27 -1.57
C ASP A 19 -7.21 8.05 -2.43
N LEU A 20 -6.37 7.01 -2.34
CA LEU A 20 -6.45 5.87 -3.24
C LEU A 20 -7.52 4.91 -2.73
N PRO A 21 -8.32 4.29 -3.62
CA PRO A 21 -9.24 3.21 -3.28
C PRO A 21 -8.49 1.90 -3.00
N ALA A 22 -7.50 1.95 -2.10
CA ALA A 22 -6.63 0.85 -1.77
C ALA A 22 -6.70 0.50 -0.28
N ARG A 23 -6.60 -0.79 0.05
CA ARG A 23 -6.53 -1.33 1.40
C ARG A 23 -5.23 -2.10 1.60
N LEU A 24 -4.59 -1.93 2.74
CA LEU A 24 -3.49 -2.78 3.21
C LEU A 24 -4.05 -3.78 4.21
N VAL A 25 -3.73 -5.06 4.05
CA VAL A 25 -3.99 -6.12 5.01
C VAL A 25 -2.65 -6.70 5.45
N LEU A 26 -2.39 -6.69 6.74
CA LEU A 26 -1.19 -7.23 7.34
C LEU A 26 -1.31 -8.74 7.57
N TRP A 27 -0.16 -9.41 7.75
CA TRP A 27 -0.11 -10.86 8.02
C TRP A 27 -0.77 -11.24 9.35
N ASP A 28 -0.97 -10.28 10.26
CA ASP A 28 -1.66 -10.45 11.54
C ASP A 28 -3.17 -10.15 11.45
N GLY A 29 -3.67 -9.77 10.27
CA GLY A 29 -5.06 -9.43 10.02
C GLY A 29 -5.42 -7.95 10.23
N GLN A 30 -4.48 -7.10 10.62
CA GLN A 30 -4.73 -5.65 10.68
C GLN A 30 -5.00 -5.08 9.28
N GLN A 31 -5.96 -4.16 9.18
CA GLN A 31 -6.35 -3.54 7.91
C GLN A 31 -6.22 -2.02 7.98
N HIS A 32 -5.69 -1.42 6.92
CA HIS A 32 -5.51 0.03 6.81
C HIS A 32 -5.96 0.52 5.43
N ASP A 33 -6.86 1.49 5.39
CA ASP A 33 -7.38 2.06 4.14
C ASP A 33 -6.58 3.31 3.73
N PHE A 34 -6.15 3.37 2.46
CA PHE A 34 -5.38 4.47 1.88
C PHE A 34 -6.26 5.61 1.32
N GLY A 35 -7.56 5.64 1.65
CA GLY A 35 -8.51 6.59 1.09
C GLY A 35 -9.87 6.53 1.78
N LYS A 36 -10.85 7.23 1.21
CA LYS A 36 -12.26 7.05 1.56
C LYS A 36 -12.99 6.44 0.37
N PHE A 37 -13.35 5.16 0.50
CA PHE A 37 -14.02 4.41 -0.55
C PHE A 37 -15.07 3.46 0.03
N ALA A 38 -16.08 3.11 -0.77
CA ALA A 38 -17.12 2.16 -0.36
C ALA A 38 -16.63 0.70 -0.44
N ALA A 39 -15.78 0.39 -1.41
CA ALA A 39 -15.10 -0.90 -1.56
C ALA A 39 -13.67 -0.67 -2.07
N PRO A 40 -12.66 -1.42 -1.56
CA PRO A 40 -11.30 -1.29 -2.05
C PRO A 40 -11.22 -1.84 -3.48
N HIS A 41 -10.65 -1.06 -4.40
CA HIS A 41 -10.32 -1.52 -5.75
C HIS A 41 -9.01 -2.31 -5.75
N VAL A 42 -8.09 -1.94 -4.86
CA VAL A 42 -6.79 -2.59 -4.70
C VAL A 42 -6.61 -3.01 -3.25
N THR A 43 -6.17 -4.23 -3.02
CA THR A 43 -5.89 -4.78 -1.70
C THR A 43 -4.47 -5.32 -1.66
N LEU A 44 -3.63 -4.73 -0.83
CA LEU A 44 -2.24 -5.12 -0.62
C LEU A 44 -2.19 -6.09 0.57
N HIS A 45 -1.82 -7.34 0.33
CA HIS A 45 -1.69 -8.36 1.36
C HIS A 45 -0.23 -8.54 1.75
N VAL A 46 0.14 -8.14 2.96
CA VAL A 46 1.49 -8.35 3.48
C VAL A 46 1.60 -9.77 4.00
N LYS A 47 2.43 -10.60 3.36
CA LYS A 47 2.53 -12.03 3.69
C LYS A 47 3.36 -12.31 4.95
N SER A 48 4.22 -11.36 5.36
CA SER A 48 5.13 -11.57 6.50
C SER A 48 5.60 -10.25 7.10
N ALA A 49 5.87 -10.27 8.42
CA ALA A 49 6.56 -9.18 9.13
C ALA A 49 7.92 -8.83 8.52
N THR A 50 8.54 -9.74 7.78
CA THR A 50 9.80 -9.49 7.06
C THR A 50 9.65 -8.51 5.90
N ALA A 51 8.43 -8.24 5.44
CA ALA A 51 8.12 -7.22 4.44
C ALA A 51 8.07 -5.80 5.04
N LEU A 52 7.94 -5.67 6.37
CA LEU A 52 7.87 -4.38 7.05
C LEU A 52 8.99 -3.42 6.71
N PRO A 53 10.29 -3.79 6.76
CA PRO A 53 11.36 -2.84 6.40
C PRO A 53 11.16 -2.22 5.01
N TYR A 54 10.68 -3.01 4.04
CA TYR A 54 10.36 -2.53 2.68
C TYR A 54 9.15 -1.58 2.65
N LEU A 55 8.19 -1.74 3.55
CA LEU A 55 7.02 -0.85 3.68
C LEU A 55 7.33 0.41 4.50
N LEU A 56 8.29 0.32 5.43
CA LEU A 56 8.68 1.39 6.35
C LEU A 56 9.66 2.38 5.72
N GLU A 57 10.28 2.02 4.60
CA GLU A 57 11.00 2.92 3.71
C GLU A 57 10.09 3.25 2.52
N PRO A 58 9.40 4.41 2.55
CA PRO A 58 8.36 4.75 1.59
C PRO A 58 8.95 5.14 0.23
N SER A 59 9.39 4.15 -0.53
CA SER A 59 9.78 4.29 -1.93
C SER A 59 8.99 3.31 -2.78
N LEU A 60 8.67 3.75 -4.00
CA LEU A 60 8.03 2.92 -5.02
C LEU A 60 8.92 1.70 -5.36
N ASP A 61 10.24 1.89 -5.31
CA ASP A 61 11.23 0.84 -5.52
C ASP A 61 11.11 -0.27 -4.48
N ASN A 62 10.92 0.06 -3.19
CA ASN A 62 10.81 -0.93 -2.14
C ASN A 62 9.48 -1.68 -2.17
N LEU A 63 8.39 -1.00 -2.53
CA LEU A 63 7.09 -1.63 -2.75
C LEU A 63 7.13 -2.58 -3.95
N GLY A 64 7.72 -2.14 -5.07
CA GLY A 64 7.90 -2.97 -6.26
C GLY A 64 8.80 -4.19 -5.98
N GLU A 65 9.90 -3.99 -5.25
CA GLU A 65 10.79 -5.09 -4.86
C GLU A 65 10.07 -6.10 -3.95
N ALA A 66 9.29 -5.63 -2.97
CA ALA A 66 8.52 -6.51 -2.10
C ALA A 66 7.48 -7.34 -2.87
N TYR A 67 6.86 -6.77 -3.91
CA TYR A 67 5.93 -7.47 -4.78
C TYR A 67 6.64 -8.54 -5.62
N VAL A 68 7.73 -8.16 -6.31
CA VAL A 68 8.52 -9.09 -7.13
C VAL A 68 9.12 -10.23 -6.29
N LYS A 69 9.51 -9.94 -5.03
CA LYS A 69 10.01 -10.94 -4.07
C LYS A 69 8.90 -11.75 -3.41
N GLY A 70 7.62 -11.53 -3.75
CA GLY A 70 6.48 -12.23 -3.19
C GLY A 70 6.28 -11.99 -1.69
N LYS A 71 6.80 -10.88 -1.16
CA LYS A 71 6.65 -10.46 0.25
C LYS A 71 5.30 -9.79 0.49
N ILE A 72 4.77 -9.14 -0.54
CA ILE A 72 3.41 -8.62 -0.59
C ILE A 72 2.68 -9.22 -1.78
N ASP A 73 1.39 -9.40 -1.65
CA ASP A 73 0.45 -9.68 -2.72
C ASP A 73 -0.34 -8.42 -3.03
N ILE A 74 -0.77 -8.26 -4.27
CA ILE A 74 -1.61 -7.13 -4.67
C ILE A 74 -2.79 -7.72 -5.42
N GLU A 75 -3.95 -7.67 -4.78
CA GLU A 75 -5.22 -8.11 -5.36
C GLU A 75 -6.00 -6.90 -5.85
N GLY A 76 -6.33 -6.84 -7.13
CA GLY A 76 -7.07 -5.73 -7.71
C GLY A 76 -6.99 -5.73 -9.23
N GLU A 77 -7.81 -4.90 -9.86
CA GLU A 77 -7.73 -4.66 -11.30
C GLU A 77 -6.40 -3.97 -11.64
N LEU A 78 -5.64 -4.53 -12.59
CA LEU A 78 -4.37 -3.96 -13.05
C LEU A 78 -4.55 -2.50 -13.50
N THR A 79 -5.71 -2.19 -14.07
CA THR A 79 -6.13 -0.85 -14.48
C THR A 79 -6.13 0.14 -13.31
N ASP A 80 -6.61 -0.26 -12.13
CA ASP A 80 -6.63 0.58 -10.92
C ASP A 80 -5.23 0.75 -10.31
N ILE A 81 -4.40 -0.29 -10.36
CA ILE A 81 -3.00 -0.23 -9.92
C ILE A 81 -2.21 0.76 -10.79
N ILE A 82 -2.37 0.69 -12.12
CA ILE A 82 -1.72 1.62 -13.04
C ILE A 82 -2.25 3.04 -12.80
N ASN A 83 -3.58 3.23 -12.70
CA ASN A 83 -4.19 4.54 -12.43
C ASN A 83 -3.72 5.19 -11.12
N ALA A 84 -3.56 4.39 -10.06
CA ALA A 84 -3.01 4.83 -8.78
C ALA A 84 -1.56 5.34 -8.91
N THR A 85 -0.77 4.76 -9.82
CA THR A 85 0.63 5.18 -10.08
C THR A 85 0.75 6.30 -11.11
N SER A 86 -0.23 6.44 -12.02
CA SER A 86 -0.21 7.39 -13.13
C SER A 86 -0.88 8.72 -12.82
N SER A 87 -1.28 9.00 -11.57
CA SER A 87 -1.86 10.29 -11.15
C SER A 87 -0.85 11.46 -11.11
N ARG A 88 0.22 11.37 -11.91
CA ARG A 88 0.99 12.53 -12.36
C ARG A 88 0.92 12.62 -13.89
N ARG A 89 -0.25 12.98 -14.41
CA ARG A 89 -0.36 13.60 -15.73
C ARG A 89 -1.48 14.65 -15.81
N ALA A 90 -1.12 15.86 -15.34
CA ALA A 90 -1.41 17.19 -15.92
C ALA A 90 -2.89 17.65 -16.08
N PRO A 91 -3.18 18.96 -16.22
CA PRO A 91 -2.29 20.14 -16.32
C PRO A 91 -2.06 20.91 -15.01
#